data_AF-D4GNP9-F1
#
_entry.id   AF-D4GNP9-F1
#
_cell.length_a   1.000
_cell.length_b   1.000
_cell.length_c   1.000
_cell.angle_alpha   90.00
_cell.angle_beta   90.00
_cell.angle_gamma   90.00
#
_symmetry.space_group_name_H-M   'P 1'
#
loop_
_entity.id
_entity.type
_entity.pdbx_description
1 polymer ?
#
loop_
_entity_poly.entity_id
_entity_poly.type
_entity_poly.pdbx_seq_one_letter_code
_entity_poly.pdbx_strand_id
1 'polypeptide(L)'
;MCCNGCRQMCQRTPKGSADDLLPYFIHREPGLGNSIVRRPVTVQNNVRELRIAAGLSQEGAAERFDLSLRAWQTKEATAKVALLSQGEYELLLLLAGRHPHYELVPQQKK
;
A
#
# COMPACT_ATOMS: atom_id res chain seq x y z
N MET A 1 17.81 -55.06 13.15
CA MET A 1 16.68 -55.50 12.31
C MET A 1 15.42 -54.82 12.84
N CYS A 2 14.83 -53.89 12.09
CA CYS A 2 13.58 -53.22 12.49
C CYS A 2 12.39 -54.09 12.06
N CYS A 3 11.60 -54.56 13.02
CA CYS A 3 10.34 -55.25 12.77
C CYS A 3 9.19 -54.24 12.69
N ASN A 4 8.35 -54.45 11.67
CA ASN A 4 7.13 -53.74 11.36
C ASN A 4 6.04 -53.95 12.42
N GLY A 5 5.44 -52.87 12.92
CA GLY A 5 4.17 -52.96 13.65
C GLY A 5 3.96 -51.91 14.75
N CYS A 6 3.72 -50.65 14.40
CA CYS A 6 3.00 -49.73 15.29
C CYS A 6 2.16 -48.75 14.45
N ARG A 7 0.91 -49.15 14.21
CA ARG A 7 -0.16 -48.34 13.61
C ARG A 7 -0.95 -47.68 14.76
N GLN A 8 -1.15 -46.37 14.63
CA GLN A 8 -2.19 -45.53 15.26
C GLN A 8 -2.14 -45.14 16.76
N MET A 9 -2.60 -43.90 16.97
CA MET A 9 -2.96 -43.15 18.20
C MET A 9 -1.80 -42.50 18.97
N CYS A 10 -1.86 -41.21 19.30
CA CYS A 10 -2.97 -40.53 19.97
C CYS A 10 -3.34 -39.17 19.39
N GLN A 11 -4.63 -39.00 19.10
CA GLN A 11 -5.31 -37.71 19.12
C GLN A 11 -5.40 -37.23 20.58
N ARG A 12 -5.20 -35.92 20.81
CA ARG A 12 -5.83 -35.11 21.88
C ARG A 12 -5.51 -33.63 21.63
N THR A 13 -6.51 -32.87 21.19
CA THR A 13 -6.55 -31.41 21.34
C THR A 13 -6.95 -31.07 22.79
N PRO A 14 -6.55 -29.91 23.30
CA PRO A 14 -7.57 -28.90 23.59
C PRO A 14 -7.19 -27.45 23.25
N LYS A 15 -8.23 -26.74 22.82
CA LYS A 15 -8.48 -25.30 22.67
C LYS A 15 -7.41 -24.29 23.14
N GLY A 16 -7.00 -23.43 22.21
CA GLY A 16 -6.41 -22.11 22.46
C GLY A 16 -6.59 -21.24 21.22
N SER A 17 -7.53 -20.29 21.29
CA SER A 17 -7.82 -19.29 20.27
C SER A 17 -6.61 -18.36 20.13
N ALA A 18 -6.05 -18.23 18.92
CA ALA A 18 -5.11 -17.19 18.56
C ALA A 18 -5.71 -16.39 17.39
N ASP A 19 -6.92 -15.90 17.63
CA ASP A 19 -7.38 -14.69 16.97
C ASP A 19 -6.75 -13.53 17.74
N ASP A 20 -6.34 -12.54 16.98
CA ASP A 20 -6.20 -11.16 17.41
C ASP A 20 -4.87 -10.72 18.03
N LEU A 21 -4.34 -9.66 17.40
CA LEU A 21 -3.35 -8.70 17.89
C LEU A 21 -1.87 -9.00 17.62
N LEU A 22 -1.49 -8.90 16.34
CA LEU A 22 -0.33 -8.08 16.00
C LEU A 22 -0.79 -6.67 15.56
N PRO A 23 -0.97 -5.71 16.47
CA PRO A 23 -0.85 -4.32 16.10
C PRO A 23 0.62 -3.94 16.29
N TYR A 24 1.21 -3.43 15.22
CA TYR A 24 2.42 -2.63 15.26
C TYR A 24 2.34 -1.66 16.45
N PHE A 25 3.15 -1.91 17.48
CA PHE A 25 3.39 -0.98 18.58
C PHE A 25 4.11 0.25 18.01
N ILE A 26 3.35 1.19 17.45
CA ILE A 26 3.83 2.52 17.14
C ILE A 26 3.74 3.32 18.44
N HIS A 27 4.89 3.61 19.04
CA HIS A 27 5.00 4.60 20.09
C HIS A 27 4.47 5.95 19.57
N ARG A 28 3.43 6.47 20.22
CA ARG A 28 2.85 7.78 19.96
C ARG A 28 3.43 8.80 20.94
N GLU A 29 4.41 9.58 20.50
CA GLU A 29 4.86 10.78 21.21
C GLU A 29 3.81 11.89 21.07
N PRO A 30 3.31 12.49 22.18
CA PRO A 30 2.41 13.63 22.13
C PRO A 30 3.22 14.93 22.18
N GLY A 31 3.23 15.71 21.10
CA GLY A 31 3.90 17.00 21.13
C GLY A 31 3.72 17.88 19.90
N LEU A 32 2.93 18.95 20.08
CA LEU A 32 3.09 20.27 19.48
C LEU A 32 2.69 20.48 18.00
N GLY A 33 1.64 21.29 17.82
CA GLY A 33 1.54 22.23 16.69
C GLY A 33 0.96 21.66 15.39
N ASN A 34 -0.34 21.89 15.16
CA ASN A 34 -1.01 21.60 13.89
C ASN A 34 -0.63 22.62 12.80
N SER A 35 0.66 22.71 12.48
CA SER A 35 1.10 23.26 11.20
C SER A 35 1.31 22.08 10.27
N ILE A 36 0.39 21.87 9.33
CA ILE A 36 0.56 20.89 8.25
C ILE A 36 1.77 21.37 7.45
N VAL A 37 2.96 20.89 7.80
CA VAL A 37 4.19 21.14 7.05
C VAL A 37 4.00 20.37 5.75
N ARG A 38 3.52 21.05 4.70
CA ARG A 38 3.48 20.48 3.35
C ARG A 38 4.93 20.33 2.88
N ARG A 39 5.55 19.20 3.20
CA ARG A 39 6.82 18.80 2.62
C ARG A 39 6.52 18.29 1.22
N PRO A 40 6.89 19.01 0.15
CA PRO A 40 6.63 18.54 -1.19
C PRO A 40 7.42 17.26 -1.42
N VAL A 41 6.73 16.20 -1.84
CA VAL A 41 7.41 14.95 -2.24
C VAL A 41 8.09 15.19 -3.59
N THR A 42 9.38 14.88 -3.70
CA THR A 42 10.06 15.00 -5.00
C THR A 42 9.46 14.02 -6.00
N VAL A 43 8.88 14.55 -7.09
CA VAL A 43 8.33 13.73 -8.17
C VAL A 43 9.47 12.96 -8.85
N GLN A 44 9.27 11.65 -9.04
CA GLN A 44 10.24 10.74 -9.66
C GLN A 44 9.62 10.12 -10.92
N ASN A 45 10.48 9.58 -11.78
CA ASN A 45 10.04 8.85 -12.98
C ASN A 45 9.81 7.35 -12.69
N ASN A 46 8.93 7.05 -11.74
CA ASN A 46 8.60 5.69 -11.30
C ASN A 46 7.09 5.39 -11.38
N VAL A 47 6.37 6.15 -12.21
CA VAL A 47 4.90 6.09 -12.38
C VAL A 47 4.41 4.66 -12.62
N ARG A 48 5.11 3.92 -13.49
CA ARG A 48 4.77 2.53 -13.81
C ARG A 48 4.86 1.60 -12.60
N GLU A 49 5.93 1.73 -11.81
CA GLU A 49 6.13 0.92 -10.61
C GLU A 49 5.09 1.24 -9.54
N LEU A 50 4.80 2.54 -9.34
CA LEU A 50 3.78 2.98 -8.40
C LEU A 50 2.39 2.48 -8.79
N ARG A 51 2.06 2.48 -10.08
CA ARG A 51 0.80 1.92 -10.58
C ARG A 51 0.67 0.43 -10.25
N ILE A 52 1.74 -0.35 -10.50
CA ILE A 52 1.75 -1.78 -10.19
C ILE A 52 1.64 -2.00 -8.68
N ALA A 53 2.36 -1.22 -7.87
CA ALA A 53 2.28 -1.28 -6.41
C ALA A 53 0.89 -0.91 -5.86
N ALA A 54 0.20 0.02 -6.53
CA ALA A 54 -1.20 0.37 -6.24
C ALA A 54 -2.21 -0.70 -6.71
N GLY A 55 -1.75 -1.76 -7.40
CA GLY A 55 -2.63 -2.81 -7.93
C GLY A 55 -3.52 -2.36 -9.09
N LEU A 56 -3.18 -1.26 -9.78
CA LEU A 56 -4.00 -0.69 -10.85
C LEU A 56 -3.55 -1.18 -12.24
N SER A 57 -4.51 -1.49 -13.12
CA SER A 57 -4.26 -1.59 -14.55
C SER A 57 -4.03 -0.21 -15.16
N GLN A 58 -3.56 -0.12 -16.41
CA GLN A 58 -3.43 1.20 -17.08
C GLN A 58 -4.79 1.89 -17.24
N GLU A 59 -5.83 1.12 -17.55
CA GLU A 59 -7.20 1.62 -17.69
C GLU A 59 -7.78 2.05 -16.33
N GLY A 60 -7.58 1.24 -15.29
CA GLY A 60 -8.03 1.59 -13.93
C GLY A 60 -7.28 2.80 -13.37
N ALA A 61 -6.01 2.98 -13.70
CA ALA A 61 -5.30 4.22 -13.37
C ALA A 61 -5.87 5.40 -14.16
N ALA A 62 -6.07 5.27 -15.47
CA ALA A 62 -6.66 6.33 -16.28
C ALA A 62 -8.03 6.77 -15.73
N GLU A 63 -8.89 5.81 -15.35
CA GLU A 63 -10.18 6.07 -14.70
C GLU A 63 -10.02 6.77 -13.34
N ARG A 64 -9.08 6.33 -12.50
CA ARG A 64 -8.85 6.94 -11.16
C ARG A 64 -8.35 8.37 -11.22
N PHE A 65 -7.72 8.77 -12.32
CA PHE A 65 -7.19 10.11 -12.53
C PHE A 65 -8.03 10.94 -13.51
N ASP A 66 -9.19 10.44 -13.94
CA ASP A 66 -10.07 11.08 -14.93
C ASP A 66 -9.34 11.45 -16.24
N LEU A 67 -8.43 10.58 -16.68
CA LEU A 67 -7.63 10.73 -17.90
C LEU A 67 -8.01 9.69 -18.95
N SER A 68 -7.69 9.97 -20.21
CA SER A 68 -7.73 8.93 -21.24
C SER A 68 -6.58 7.94 -21.07
N LEU A 69 -6.79 6.67 -21.47
CA LEU A 69 -5.74 5.64 -21.46
C LEU A 69 -4.48 6.12 -22.19
N ARG A 70 -4.65 6.85 -23.30
CA ARG A 70 -3.54 7.37 -24.09
C ARG A 70 -2.75 8.45 -23.35
N ALA A 71 -3.43 9.34 -22.63
CA ALA A 71 -2.77 10.32 -21.78
C ALA A 71 -1.97 9.61 -20.69
N TRP A 72 -2.57 8.62 -20.01
CA TRP A 72 -1.87 7.83 -19.00
C TRP A 72 -0.62 7.12 -19.54
N GLN A 73 -0.75 6.41 -20.67
CA GLN A 73 0.38 5.76 -21.34
C GLN A 73 1.50 6.74 -21.70
N THR A 74 1.14 7.96 -22.12
CA THR A 74 2.13 9.01 -22.42
C THR A 74 2.86 9.47 -21.16
N LYS A 75 2.14 9.59 -20.02
CA LYS A 75 2.74 9.89 -18.71
C LYS A 75 3.70 8.78 -18.26
N GLU A 76 3.35 7.51 -18.45
CA GLU A 76 4.24 6.37 -18.13
C GLU A 76 5.43 6.24 -19.09
N ALA A 77 5.26 6.53 -20.38
CA ALA A 77 6.29 6.34 -21.40
C ALA A 77 7.31 7.49 -21.43
N THR A 78 6.92 8.68 -21.01
CA THR A 78 7.80 9.85 -21.05
C THR A 78 8.62 9.90 -19.77
N ALA A 79 9.95 9.90 -19.89
CA ALA A 79 10.85 10.07 -18.74
C ALA A 79 10.81 11.48 -18.09
N LYS A 80 9.89 12.34 -18.53
CA LYS A 80 9.68 13.69 -18.00
C LYS A 80 8.76 13.62 -16.81
N VAL A 81 9.35 13.81 -15.65
CA VAL A 81 8.73 13.99 -14.33
C VAL A 81 7.57 15.02 -14.34
N ALA A 82 7.61 16.00 -15.26
CA ALA A 82 6.65 17.11 -15.32
C ALA A 82 5.24 16.79 -15.88
N LEU A 83 4.97 15.56 -16.32
CA LEU A 83 3.67 15.19 -16.91
C LEU A 83 2.60 14.84 -15.85
N LEU A 84 3.02 14.47 -14.65
CA LEU A 84 2.15 14.38 -13.47
C LEU A 84 2.32 15.66 -12.66
N SER A 85 1.20 16.28 -12.32
CA SER A 85 1.18 17.30 -11.29
C SER A 85 1.60 16.69 -9.94
N GLN A 86 2.12 17.54 -9.06
CA GLN A 86 2.52 17.16 -7.70
C GLN A 86 1.42 16.35 -6.99
N GLY A 87 0.17 16.83 -7.05
CA GLY A 87 -0.97 16.19 -6.39
C GLY A 87 -1.33 14.82 -6.99
N GLU A 88 -1.23 14.66 -8.31
CA GLU A 88 -1.46 13.36 -8.95
C GLU A 88 -0.40 12.34 -8.51
N TYR A 89 0.87 12.76 -8.44
CA TYR A 89 1.96 11.90 -7.99
C TYR A 89 1.82 11.52 -6.51
N GLU A 90 1.49 12.48 -5.65
CA GLU A 90 1.22 12.23 -4.22
C GLU A 90 0.03 11.28 -4.03
N LEU A 91 -1.04 11.44 -4.81
CA LEU A 91 -2.17 10.51 -4.81
C LEU A 91 -1.76 9.11 -5.26
N LEU A 92 -0.95 8.99 -6.32
CA LEU A 92 -0.47 7.68 -6.79
C LEU A 92 0.41 6.99 -5.73
N LEU A 93 1.26 7.75 -5.02
CA LEU A 93 2.04 7.25 -3.90
C LEU A 93 1.17 6.77 -2.73
N LEU A 94 0.10 7.50 -2.43
CA LEU A 94 -0.88 7.12 -1.41
C LEU A 94 -1.57 5.80 -1.75
N LEU A 95 -2.03 5.67 -3.01
CA LEU A 95 -2.64 4.43 -3.49
C LEU A 95 -1.65 3.25 -3.52
N ALA A 96 -0.38 3.53 -3.79
CA ALA A 96 0.70 2.54 -3.74
C ALA A 96 1.20 2.22 -2.31
N GLY A 97 0.72 2.93 -1.29
CA GLY A 97 1.22 2.79 0.09
C GLY A 97 2.69 3.19 0.27
N ARG A 98 3.25 4.01 -0.64
CA ARG A 98 4.66 4.44 -0.64
C ARG A 98 4.84 5.91 -0.27
N HIS A 99 3.78 6.58 0.15
CA HIS A 99 3.85 7.99 0.49
C HIS A 99 4.62 8.20 1.80
N PRO A 100 5.66 9.07 1.84
CA PRO A 100 6.57 9.18 2.99
C PRO A 100 5.96 9.84 4.24
N HIS A 101 4.82 10.51 4.09
CA HIS A 101 4.22 11.32 5.17
C HIS A 101 2.77 10.99 5.51
N TYR A 102 2.10 10.20 4.66
CA TYR A 102 0.65 10.00 4.74
C TYR A 102 0.34 8.56 4.34
N GLU A 103 -0.74 8.02 4.88
CA GLU A 103 -1.22 6.67 4.57
C GLU A 103 -2.75 6.72 4.44
N LEU A 104 -3.29 5.92 3.51
CA LEU A 104 -4.74 5.82 3.33
C LEU A 104 -5.31 4.85 4.36
N VAL A 105 -6.11 5.37 5.29
CA VAL A 105 -6.85 4.57 6.27
C VAL A 105 -8.33 4.51 5.91
N PRO A 106 -9.00 3.35 6.05
CA PRO A 106 -10.43 3.26 5.84
C PRO A 106 -11.16 4.13 6.87
N GLN A 107 -12.05 4.99 6.40
CA GLN A 107 -12.91 5.75 7.31
C GLN A 107 -13.88 4.79 8.00
N GLN A 108 -13.75 4.69 9.32
CA GLN A 108 -14.75 4.05 10.16
C GLN A 108 -16.02 4.91 10.11
N LYS A 109 -17.09 4.40 9.48
CA LYS A 109 -18.40 5.03 9.57
C LYS A 109 -18.84 4.96 11.04
N LYS A 110 -19.02 6.12 11.67
CA LYS A 110 -19.53 6.22 13.04
C LYS A 110 -21.05 6.10 13.06
#